data_AF-A0A3M7PF79-F1
#
_entry.id   AF-A0A3M7PF79-F1
#
_cell.length_a   1.000
_cell.length_b   1.000
_cell.length_c   1.000
_cell.angle_alpha   90.00
_cell.angle_beta   90.00
_cell.angle_gamma   90.00
#
_symmetry.space_group_name_H-M   'P 1'
#
loop_
_entity.id
_entity.type
_entity.pdbx_description
1 polymer ?
#
loop_
_entity_poly.entity_id
_entity_poly.type
_entity_poly.pdbx_seq_one_letter_code
_entity_poly.pdbx_strand_id
1 'polypeptide(L)'
;MTDLIQHWPTCPPAATLMAKTQHTWLQQLSSAMTTMQTRIRILEDENKSQAIELVSLRTEVNELNKKTTETVTTTANVTFASMIQNNGKKSEADMVSFTKMAQEFKERERIENNVIISGLEESTNDNEEEKSEEDQRKVEAILETLGVNKTKCKRIARMKARRRVETVSEEQATATRPALIIVELKDKESKQVVLTKSRDLGRTTQFKHIYINQDRTLSERALERHLRETKKQRNSQLPEEITENGVTLRYKIENGKRWFWGIRNGNVVWVLHKDDRDN
;
A
#
# COMPACT_ATOMS: atom_id res chain seq x y z
N MET A 1 -48.30 -12.83 -0.22
CA MET A 1 -48.31 -11.53 0.49
C MET A 1 -48.18 -10.33 -0.44
N THR A 2 -48.03 -10.51 -1.76
CA THR A 2 -48.10 -9.43 -2.76
C THR A 2 -49.52 -8.89 -2.98
N ASP A 3 -50.56 -9.66 -2.61
CA ASP A 3 -51.96 -9.30 -2.89
C ASP A 3 -52.56 -8.20 -1.98
N LEU A 4 -51.90 -7.84 -0.89
CA LEU A 4 -52.44 -6.89 0.10
C LEU A 4 -52.40 -5.43 -0.38
N ILE A 5 -51.45 -5.07 -1.25
CA ILE A 5 -51.35 -3.70 -1.80
C ILE A 5 -52.36 -3.49 -2.93
N GLN A 6 -52.64 -4.53 -3.73
CA GLN A 6 -53.59 -4.45 -4.84
C GLN A 6 -55.05 -4.30 -4.39
N HIS A 7 -55.37 -4.68 -3.16
CA HIS A 7 -56.74 -4.66 -2.62
C HIS A 7 -56.91 -3.69 -1.44
N TRP A 8 -56.02 -2.71 -1.30
CA TRP A 8 -56.14 -1.74 -0.21
C TRP A 8 -57.39 -0.86 -0.42
N PRO A 9 -58.32 -0.78 0.55
CA PRO A 9 -59.56 -0.04 0.36
C PRO A 9 -59.28 1.46 0.17
N THR A 10 -59.90 2.08 -0.82
CA THR A 10 -59.73 3.51 -1.10
C THR A 10 -60.44 4.36 -0.05
N CYS A 11 -59.77 5.42 0.42
CA CYS A 11 -60.37 6.35 1.37
C CYS A 11 -61.55 7.10 0.70
N PRO A 12 -62.75 7.15 1.31
CA PRO A 12 -63.91 7.82 0.73
C PRO A 12 -63.67 9.33 0.49
N PRO A 13 -64.27 9.94 -0.54
CA PRO A 13 -64.06 11.36 -0.87
C PRO A 13 -64.41 12.31 0.29
N ALA A 14 -65.43 11.95 1.09
CA ALA A 14 -65.97 12.70 2.22
C ALA A 14 -65.18 12.57 3.54
N ALA A 15 -64.04 11.88 3.53
CA ALA A 15 -63.21 11.72 4.72
C ALA A 15 -62.54 13.04 5.16
N THR A 16 -62.39 13.22 6.47
CA THR A 16 -61.68 14.38 7.04
C THR A 16 -60.22 14.40 6.58
N LEU A 17 -59.60 15.58 6.53
CA LEU A 17 -58.20 15.74 6.12
C LEU A 17 -57.26 14.83 6.92
N MET A 18 -57.52 14.70 8.23
CA MET A 18 -56.76 13.85 9.15
C MET A 18 -56.87 12.35 8.77
N ALA A 19 -58.05 11.88 8.38
CA ALA A 19 -58.26 10.50 7.93
C ALA A 19 -57.52 10.21 6.61
N LYS A 20 -57.47 11.18 5.69
CA LYS A 20 -56.70 11.06 4.43
C LYS A 20 -55.20 10.97 4.71
N THR A 21 -54.66 11.80 5.60
CA THR A 21 -53.24 11.72 5.98
C THR A 21 -52.87 10.41 6.67
N GLN A 22 -53.73 9.90 7.57
CA GLN A 22 -53.52 8.61 8.24
C GLN A 22 -53.55 7.46 7.22
N HIS A 23 -54.45 7.53 6.24
CA HIS A 23 -54.53 6.54 5.17
C HIS A 23 -53.25 6.49 4.32
N THR A 24 -52.71 7.65 3.92
CA THR A 24 -51.45 7.72 3.18
C THR A 24 -50.28 7.15 3.98
N TRP A 25 -50.22 7.45 5.28
CA TRP A 25 -49.17 6.93 6.15
C TRP A 25 -49.22 5.41 6.28
N LEU A 26 -50.42 4.83 6.40
CA LEU A 26 -50.62 3.38 6.43
C LEU A 26 -50.21 2.71 5.11
N GLN A 27 -50.49 3.33 3.96
CA GLN A 27 -50.03 2.83 2.65
C GLN A 27 -48.51 2.84 2.54
N GLN A 28 -47.86 3.93 2.98
CA GLN A 28 -46.39 4.03 3.00
C GLN A 28 -45.77 2.98 3.92
N LEU A 29 -46.34 2.78 5.12
CA LEU A 29 -45.88 1.77 6.07
C LEU A 29 -46.03 0.34 5.49
N SER A 30 -47.15 0.05 4.85
CA SER A 30 -47.40 -1.24 4.19
C SER A 30 -46.41 -1.51 3.06
N SER A 31 -46.12 -0.49 2.23
CA SER A 31 -45.11 -0.58 1.18
C SER A 31 -43.72 -0.85 1.76
N ALA A 32 -43.32 -0.09 2.78
CA ALA A 32 -42.03 -0.27 3.45
C ALA A 32 -41.88 -1.66 4.07
N MET A 33 -42.93 -2.18 4.73
CA MET A 33 -42.93 -3.55 5.28
C MET A 33 -42.77 -4.60 4.18
N THR A 34 -43.43 -4.42 3.04
CA THR A 34 -43.32 -5.36 1.91
C THR A 34 -41.90 -5.36 1.33
N THR A 35 -41.29 -4.18 1.18
CA THR A 35 -39.89 -4.04 0.75
C THR A 35 -38.94 -4.71 1.75
N MET A 36 -39.11 -4.48 3.05
CA MET A 36 -38.30 -5.13 4.09
C MET A 36 -38.44 -6.65 4.04
N GLN A 37 -39.66 -7.17 3.93
CA GLN A 37 -39.91 -8.60 3.85
C GLN A 37 -39.25 -9.24 2.61
N THR A 38 -39.27 -8.52 1.48
CA THR A 38 -38.60 -8.96 0.24
C THR A 38 -37.09 -8.98 0.44
N ARG A 39 -36.53 -7.96 1.07
CA ARG A 39 -35.09 -7.89 1.35
C ARG A 39 -34.63 -8.99 2.31
N ILE A 40 -35.43 -9.30 3.34
CA ILE A 40 -35.15 -10.40 4.28
C ILE A 40 -35.06 -11.73 3.52
N ARG A 41 -36.02 -12.03 2.63
CA ARG A 41 -35.98 -13.26 1.82
C ARG A 41 -34.73 -13.34 0.94
N ILE A 42 -34.38 -12.25 0.27
CA ILE A 42 -33.17 -12.22 -0.57
C ILE A 42 -31.92 -12.51 0.27
N LEU A 43 -31.80 -11.88 1.45
CA LEU A 43 -30.67 -12.10 2.36
C LEU A 43 -30.63 -13.54 2.89
N GLU A 44 -31.79 -14.14 3.19
CA GLU A 44 -31.87 -15.55 3.60
C GLU A 44 -31.37 -16.49 2.49
N ASP A 45 -31.73 -16.23 1.24
CA ASP A 45 -31.29 -17.04 0.10
C ASP A 45 -29.80 -16.84 -0.22
N GLU A 46 -29.30 -15.60 -0.15
CA GLU A 46 -27.85 -15.29 -0.25
C GLU A 46 -27.06 -16.04 0.84
N ASN A 47 -27.54 -16.03 2.08
CA ASN A 47 -26.87 -16.70 3.20
C ASN A 47 -26.86 -18.23 3.04
N LYS A 48 -27.94 -18.83 2.53
CA LYS A 48 -27.97 -20.26 2.19
C LYS A 48 -26.97 -20.60 1.08
N SER A 49 -26.89 -19.76 0.04
CA SER A 49 -25.94 -19.95 -1.06
C SER A 49 -24.49 -19.89 -0.55
N GLN A 50 -24.16 -18.92 0.31
CA GLN A 50 -22.85 -18.80 0.94
C GLN A 50 -22.52 -19.98 1.85
N ALA A 51 -23.49 -20.50 2.60
CA ALA A 51 -23.30 -21.69 3.42
C ALA A 51 -22.95 -22.93 2.58
N ILE A 52 -23.60 -23.11 1.42
CA ILE A 52 -23.30 -24.19 0.48
C ILE A 52 -21.88 -24.04 -0.09
N GLU A 53 -21.51 -22.83 -0.51
CA GLU A 53 -20.17 -22.53 -1.03
C GLU A 53 -19.08 -22.79 0.02
N LEU A 54 -19.31 -22.38 1.28
CA LEU A 54 -18.38 -22.64 2.38
C LEU A 54 -18.23 -24.14 2.66
N VAL A 55 -19.30 -24.92 2.57
CA VAL A 55 -19.22 -26.38 2.70
C VAL A 55 -18.40 -26.97 1.56
N SER A 56 -18.64 -26.55 0.31
CA SER A 56 -17.89 -26.98 -0.87
C SER A 56 -16.39 -26.67 -0.75
N LEU A 57 -16.05 -25.44 -0.36
CA LEU A 57 -14.66 -25.03 -0.15
C LEU A 57 -14.01 -25.82 0.99
N ARG A 58 -14.72 -26.04 2.10
CA ARG A 58 -14.21 -26.88 3.20
C ARG A 58 -13.95 -28.31 2.76
N THR A 59 -14.82 -28.89 1.94
CA THR A 59 -14.59 -30.24 1.39
C THR A 59 -13.37 -30.27 0.48
N GLU A 60 -13.19 -29.26 -0.38
CA GLU A 60 -12.02 -29.17 -1.26
C GLU A 60 -10.72 -29.01 -0.47
N VAL A 61 -10.70 -28.14 0.56
CA VAL A 61 -9.54 -28.00 1.46
C VAL A 61 -9.24 -29.32 2.19
N ASN A 62 -10.26 -30.04 2.65
CA ASN A 62 -10.06 -31.32 3.32
C ASN A 62 -9.53 -32.40 2.37
N GLU A 63 -9.99 -32.44 1.12
CA GLU A 63 -9.44 -33.35 0.10
C GLU A 63 -7.99 -33.02 -0.24
N LEU A 64 -7.65 -31.74 -0.39
CA LEU A 64 -6.29 -31.28 -0.62
C LEU A 64 -5.37 -31.62 0.57
N ASN A 65 -5.86 -31.41 1.79
CA ASN A 65 -5.13 -31.77 3.00
C ASN A 65 -4.93 -33.29 3.08
N LYS A 66 -5.96 -34.12 2.80
CA LYS A 66 -5.83 -35.59 2.82
C LYS A 66 -4.82 -36.10 1.78
N LYS A 67 -4.82 -35.53 0.56
CA LYS A 67 -3.81 -35.81 -0.46
C LYS A 67 -2.41 -35.42 -0.02
N THR A 68 -2.30 -34.36 0.78
CA THR A 68 -1.03 -33.93 1.41
C THR A 68 -0.61 -34.91 2.51
N THR A 69 -1.54 -35.42 3.34
CA THR A 69 -1.20 -36.35 4.43
C THR A 69 -0.77 -37.74 3.93
N GLU A 70 -1.32 -38.22 2.82
CA GLU A 70 -0.89 -39.49 2.20
C GLU A 70 0.51 -39.42 1.55
N THR A 71 1.06 -38.22 1.36
CA THR A 71 2.46 -38.01 0.90
C THR A 71 3.43 -37.57 2.01
N VAL A 72 2.94 -37.33 3.24
CA VAL A 72 3.73 -36.83 4.37
C VAL A 72 4.07 -37.96 5.35
N THR A 73 4.78 -38.98 4.86
CA THR A 73 5.60 -39.86 5.71
C THR A 73 7.09 -39.54 5.61
N THR A 74 7.46 -38.41 4.99
CA THR A 74 8.82 -37.86 5.12
C THR A 74 8.75 -36.34 5.26
N THR A 75 9.18 -35.89 6.43
CA THR A 75 9.50 -34.50 6.76
C THR A 75 10.55 -33.97 5.79
N ALA A 76 10.13 -33.18 4.81
CA ALA A 76 11.03 -32.33 4.04
C ALA A 76 10.30 -31.05 3.66
N ASN A 77 10.95 -29.93 3.99
CA ASN A 77 10.65 -28.59 3.52
C ASN A 77 10.03 -28.61 2.12
N VAL A 78 8.82 -28.05 1.98
CA VAL A 78 8.16 -27.88 0.68
C VAL A 78 9.06 -26.98 -0.18
N THR A 79 9.91 -27.61 -0.98
CA THR A 79 10.92 -26.95 -1.79
C THR A 79 10.33 -26.74 -3.18
N PHE A 80 10.76 -25.70 -3.90
CA PHE A 80 10.34 -25.36 -5.28
C PHE A 80 10.21 -26.57 -6.23
N ALA A 81 11.06 -27.60 -6.05
CA ALA A 81 11.00 -28.84 -6.80
C ALA A 81 9.70 -29.65 -6.59
N SER A 82 9.14 -29.70 -5.38
CA SER A 82 7.95 -30.50 -5.09
C SER A 82 6.65 -29.87 -5.63
N MET A 83 6.60 -28.54 -5.78
CA MET A 83 5.46 -27.87 -6.43
C MET A 83 5.46 -28.02 -7.96
N ILE A 84 6.64 -28.20 -8.58
CA ILE A 84 6.76 -28.41 -10.04
C ILE A 84 6.50 -29.88 -10.40
N GLN A 85 6.93 -30.82 -9.56
CA GLN A 85 6.76 -32.25 -9.82
C GLN A 85 5.30 -32.74 -9.73
N ASN A 86 4.43 -32.07 -8.96
CA ASN A 86 3.05 -32.53 -8.74
C ASN A 86 1.98 -31.97 -9.69
N ASN A 87 2.31 -31.08 -10.64
CA ASN A 87 1.29 -30.34 -11.41
C ASN A 87 1.52 -30.35 -12.93
N GLY A 88 1.30 -31.51 -13.57
CA GLY A 88 1.35 -31.68 -15.05
C GLY A 88 0.27 -30.94 -15.85
N LYS A 89 -0.34 -29.87 -15.32
CA LYS A 89 -1.44 -29.12 -15.96
C LYS A 89 -1.41 -27.59 -15.76
N LYS A 90 -0.25 -27.00 -15.44
CA LYS A 90 -0.15 -25.51 -15.37
C LYS A 90 0.23 -24.96 -16.75
N SER A 91 -0.44 -23.88 -17.15
CA SER A 91 -0.12 -23.16 -18.40
C SER A 91 1.31 -22.63 -18.34
N GLU A 92 2.00 -22.52 -19.48
CA GLU A 92 3.34 -21.91 -19.58
C GLU A 92 3.35 -20.50 -18.94
N ALA A 93 2.26 -19.75 -19.11
CA ALA A 93 2.05 -18.43 -18.50
C ALA A 93 2.06 -18.48 -16.96
N ASP A 94 1.50 -19.54 -16.37
CA ASP A 94 1.48 -19.72 -14.92
C ASP A 94 2.88 -20.03 -14.42
N MET A 95 3.61 -20.93 -15.09
CA MET A 95 4.99 -21.27 -14.73
C MET A 95 5.93 -20.06 -14.76
N VAL A 96 5.80 -19.22 -15.79
CA VAL A 96 6.57 -17.96 -15.89
C VAL A 96 6.21 -17.02 -14.74
N SER A 97 4.92 -16.91 -14.41
CA SER A 97 4.45 -16.08 -13.29
C SER A 97 4.98 -16.58 -11.94
N PHE A 98 4.95 -17.89 -11.69
CA PHE A 98 5.50 -18.50 -10.49
C PHE A 98 7.01 -18.25 -10.38
N THR A 99 7.76 -18.38 -11.47
CA THR A 99 9.20 -18.14 -11.49
C THR A 99 9.53 -16.69 -11.16
N LYS A 100 8.78 -15.73 -11.75
CA LYS A 100 8.93 -14.30 -11.45
C LYS A 100 8.63 -14.00 -9.99
N MET A 101 7.56 -14.58 -9.43
CA MET A 101 7.23 -14.43 -8.00
C MET A 101 8.35 -14.98 -7.11
N ALA A 102 8.88 -16.16 -7.40
CA ALA A 102 9.97 -16.75 -6.62
C ALA A 102 11.24 -15.90 -6.63
N GLN A 103 11.61 -15.35 -7.80
CA GLN A 103 12.74 -14.42 -7.93
C GLN A 103 12.51 -13.13 -7.12
N GLU A 104 11.29 -12.59 -7.17
CA GLU A 104 10.90 -11.41 -6.42
C GLU A 104 10.99 -11.64 -4.90
N PHE A 105 10.51 -12.78 -4.39
CA PHE A 105 10.63 -13.14 -2.98
C PHE A 105 12.08 -13.22 -2.52
N LYS A 106 12.95 -13.88 -3.32
CA LYS A 106 14.37 -14.01 -3.02
C LYS A 106 15.07 -12.64 -3.00
N GLU A 107 14.72 -11.77 -3.95
CA GLU A 107 15.29 -10.42 -3.98
C GLU A 107 14.82 -9.58 -2.79
N ARG A 108 13.53 -9.66 -2.44
CA ARG A 108 12.97 -8.97 -1.27
C ARG A 108 13.66 -9.40 0.02
N GLU A 109 13.90 -10.70 0.20
CA GLU A 109 14.65 -11.23 1.35
C GLU A 109 16.08 -10.69 1.37
N ARG A 110 16.75 -10.65 0.21
CA ARG A 110 18.13 -10.14 0.09
C ARG A 110 18.26 -8.67 0.49
N ILE A 111 17.25 -7.84 0.19
CA ILE A 111 17.26 -6.40 0.47
C ILE A 111 16.41 -6.00 1.69
N GLU A 112 15.88 -6.98 2.44
CA GLU A 112 14.91 -6.71 3.51
C GLU A 112 15.46 -5.74 4.55
N ASN A 113 16.76 -5.82 4.86
CA ASN A 113 17.40 -4.96 5.86
C ASN A 113 18.19 -3.79 5.24
N ASN A 114 18.01 -3.52 3.95
CA ASN A 114 18.69 -2.44 3.27
C ASN A 114 17.94 -1.11 3.40
N VAL A 115 18.72 -0.03 3.49
CA VAL A 115 18.29 1.35 3.33
C VAL A 115 19.20 2.06 2.32
N ILE A 116 18.65 3.07 1.65
CA ILE A 116 19.35 3.90 0.67
C ILE A 116 19.48 5.30 1.22
N ILE A 117 20.70 5.80 1.29
CA ILE A 117 21.03 7.17 1.68
C ILE A 117 21.33 7.97 0.41
N SER A 118 20.76 9.17 0.33
CA SER A 118 20.91 10.11 -0.78
C SER A 118 21.31 11.48 -0.26
N GLY A 119 22.05 12.24 -1.07
CA GLY A 119 22.54 13.59 -0.71
C GLY A 119 23.88 13.63 0.02
N LEU A 120 24.56 12.48 0.16
CA LEU A 120 25.92 12.43 0.69
C LEU A 120 26.93 12.79 -0.40
N GLU A 121 27.68 13.87 -0.15
CA GLU A 121 28.76 14.33 -1.02
C GLU A 121 29.81 13.24 -1.26
N GLU A 122 30.30 13.20 -2.49
CA GLU A 122 31.37 12.30 -2.90
C GLU A 122 32.71 12.86 -2.44
N SER A 123 33.59 11.96 -2.01
CA SER A 123 34.97 12.31 -1.68
C SER A 123 35.72 12.69 -2.96
N THR A 124 36.57 13.72 -2.87
CA THR A 124 37.45 14.17 -3.95
C THR A 124 38.76 13.39 -4.02
N ASN A 125 38.99 12.45 -3.10
CA ASN A 125 40.21 11.65 -3.08
C ASN A 125 40.26 10.74 -4.31
N ASP A 126 41.45 10.45 -4.85
CA ASP A 126 41.58 9.55 -6.01
C ASP A 126 41.56 8.06 -5.61
N ASN A 127 41.89 7.76 -4.35
CA ASN A 127 41.97 6.40 -3.82
C ASN A 127 40.59 5.85 -3.41
N GLU A 128 40.17 4.74 -4.03
CA GLU A 128 38.88 4.10 -3.75
C GLU A 128 38.75 3.59 -2.31
N GLU A 129 39.84 3.16 -1.67
CA GLU A 129 39.81 2.70 -0.28
C GLU A 129 39.51 3.87 0.67
N GLU A 130 40.18 5.00 0.49
CA GLU A 130 39.95 6.22 1.28
C GLU A 130 38.53 6.78 1.07
N LYS A 131 38.01 6.72 -0.16
CA LYS A 131 36.59 7.09 -0.44
C LYS A 131 35.63 6.21 0.37
N SER A 132 35.88 4.90 0.38
CA SER A 132 35.04 3.94 1.09
C SER A 132 35.10 4.17 2.61
N GLU A 133 36.28 4.46 3.16
CA GLU A 133 36.42 4.80 4.58
C GLU A 133 35.72 6.10 4.95
N GLU A 134 35.82 7.13 4.09
CA GLU A 134 35.15 8.40 4.33
C GLU A 134 33.63 8.25 4.30
N ASP A 135 33.10 7.50 3.32
CA ASP A 135 31.69 7.14 3.24
C ASP A 135 31.23 6.38 4.49
N GLN A 136 32.04 5.43 4.95
CA GLN A 136 31.76 4.69 6.17
C GLN A 136 31.68 5.62 7.38
N ARG A 137 32.64 6.53 7.58
CA ARG A 137 32.62 7.49 8.70
C ARG A 137 31.40 8.41 8.63
N LYS A 138 31.04 8.91 7.45
CA LYS A 138 29.85 9.76 7.25
C LYS A 138 28.56 9.01 7.58
N VAL A 139 28.42 7.77 7.12
CA VAL A 139 27.24 6.94 7.39
C VAL A 139 27.17 6.58 8.87
N GLU A 140 28.29 6.25 9.52
CA GLU A 140 28.33 5.97 10.96
C GLU A 140 27.86 7.17 11.79
N ALA A 141 28.30 8.40 11.45
CA ALA A 141 27.84 9.62 12.10
C ALA A 141 26.33 9.85 11.95
N ILE A 142 25.77 9.54 10.77
CA ILE A 142 24.32 9.62 10.54
C ILE A 142 23.59 8.59 11.40
N LEU A 143 24.05 7.34 11.43
CA LEU A 143 23.43 6.28 12.22
C LEU A 143 23.47 6.59 13.72
N GLU A 144 24.59 7.12 14.23
CA GLU A 144 24.74 7.53 15.61
C GLU A 144 23.77 8.67 15.97
N THR A 145 23.61 9.65 15.08
CA THR A 145 22.62 10.74 15.24
C THR A 145 21.19 10.20 15.35
N LEU A 146 20.88 9.10 14.66
CA LEU A 146 19.58 8.42 14.73
C LEU A 146 19.44 7.49 15.96
N GLY A 147 20.50 7.35 16.76
CA GLY A 147 20.56 6.46 17.92
C GLY A 147 20.72 4.98 17.55
N VAL A 148 21.37 4.69 16.42
CA VAL A 148 21.68 3.32 15.98
C VAL A 148 23.19 3.09 16.10
N ASN A 149 23.57 2.03 16.82
CA ASN A 149 24.97 1.71 17.03
C ASN A 149 25.64 1.23 15.73
N LYS A 150 26.85 1.72 15.45
CA LYS A 150 27.68 1.32 14.28
C LYS A 150 27.81 -0.19 14.09
N THR A 151 27.82 -0.96 15.19
CA THR A 151 27.92 -2.44 15.15
C THR A 151 26.71 -3.12 14.48
N LYS A 152 25.59 -2.41 14.33
CA LYS A 152 24.38 -2.87 13.63
C LYS A 152 24.48 -2.73 12.11
N CYS A 153 25.48 -1.99 11.62
CA CYS A 153 25.78 -1.92 10.20
C CYS A 153 26.55 -3.18 9.78
N LYS A 154 26.11 -3.83 8.69
CA LYS A 154 26.76 -5.01 8.10
C LYS A 154 27.61 -4.64 6.90
N ARG A 155 27.10 -3.76 6.03
CA ARG A 155 27.79 -3.33 4.82
C ARG A 155 27.34 -1.94 4.41
N ILE A 156 28.30 -1.14 3.95
CA ILE A 156 28.08 0.16 3.33
C ILE A 156 28.71 0.09 1.94
N ALA A 157 27.97 0.50 0.92
CA ALA A 157 28.49 0.51 -0.44
C ALA A 157 27.85 1.63 -1.24
N ARG A 158 28.68 2.42 -1.93
CA ARG A 158 28.19 3.41 -2.89
C ARG A 158 27.77 2.73 -4.19
N MET A 159 26.58 3.05 -4.67
CA MET A 159 26.08 2.57 -5.95
C MET A 159 26.84 3.28 -7.07
N LYS A 160 27.32 2.52 -8.06
CA LYS A 160 27.89 3.13 -9.27
C LYS A 160 26.85 4.06 -9.90
N ALA A 161 27.23 5.33 -10.11
CA ALA A 161 26.40 6.27 -10.85
C ALA A 161 26.06 5.65 -12.21
N ARG A 162 24.77 5.48 -12.51
CA ARG A 162 24.38 5.17 -13.89
C ARG A 162 24.74 6.40 -14.71
N ARG A 163 25.74 6.29 -15.60
CA ARG A 163 25.95 7.28 -16.66
C ARG A 163 24.59 7.49 -17.32
N ARG A 164 24.01 8.69 -17.17
CA ARG A 164 22.89 9.09 -18.02
C ARG A 164 23.45 9.06 -19.43
N VAL A 165 22.86 8.25 -20.30
CA VAL A 165 23.07 8.42 -21.74
C VAL A 165 22.52 9.81 -22.04
N GLU A 166 23.41 10.72 -22.39
CA GLU A 166 23.12 12.10 -22.77
C GLU A 166 22.25 12.08 -24.02
N THR A 167 20.95 12.31 -23.85
CA THR A 167 20.03 12.62 -24.97
C THR A 167 19.17 13.84 -24.66
N VAL A 168 19.67 14.77 -23.83
CA VAL A 168 19.01 16.07 -23.62
C VAL A 168 20.08 17.16 -23.48
N SER A 169 20.34 17.84 -24.60
CA SER A 169 20.83 19.22 -24.78
C SER A 169 21.78 19.82 -23.72
N GLU A 170 22.96 20.20 -24.20
CA GLU A 170 24.17 20.70 -23.53
C GLU A 170 24.06 22.02 -22.72
N GLU A 171 22.87 22.51 -22.37
CA GLU A 171 22.71 23.82 -21.72
C GLU A 171 22.37 23.77 -20.22
N GLN A 172 22.35 22.58 -19.61
CA GLN A 172 22.17 22.41 -18.16
C GLN A 172 23.15 21.38 -17.62
N ALA A 173 24.45 21.72 -17.64
CA ALA A 173 25.46 21.05 -16.80
C ALA A 173 25.22 21.39 -15.31
N THR A 174 24.04 21.04 -14.79
CA THR A 174 23.67 21.24 -13.38
C THR A 174 24.27 20.10 -12.57
N ALA A 175 25.17 20.44 -11.65
CA ALA A 175 25.71 19.64 -10.55
C ALA A 175 25.30 18.15 -10.57
N THR A 176 26.23 17.28 -10.99
CA THR A 176 26.07 15.83 -10.94
C THR A 176 25.57 15.43 -9.56
N ARG A 177 24.34 14.89 -9.49
CA ARG A 177 23.78 14.43 -8.22
C ARG A 177 24.69 13.37 -7.62
N PRO A 178 25.07 13.46 -6.33
CA PRO A 178 25.92 12.46 -5.71
C PRO A 178 25.30 11.07 -5.83
N ALA A 179 26.15 10.07 -6.03
CA ALA A 179 25.77 8.67 -6.07
C ALA A 179 25.11 8.23 -4.75
N LEU A 180 24.16 7.30 -4.87
CA LEU A 180 23.42 6.77 -3.73
C LEU A 180 24.29 5.82 -2.92
N ILE A 181 24.11 5.77 -1.61
CA ILE A 181 24.76 4.78 -0.73
C ILE A 181 23.73 3.76 -0.26
N ILE A 182 24.05 2.47 -0.41
CA ILE A 182 23.29 1.37 0.17
C ILE A 182 23.93 1.02 1.52
N VAL A 183 23.08 0.92 2.54
CA VAL A 183 23.46 0.45 3.87
C VAL A 183 22.64 -0.78 4.21
N GLU A 184 23.33 -1.89 4.44
CA GLU A 184 22.74 -3.15 4.90
C GLU A 184 22.87 -3.24 6.41
N LEU A 185 21.74 -3.32 7.10
CA LEU A 185 21.68 -3.46 8.55
C LEU A 185 21.57 -4.94 8.95
N LYS A 186 22.03 -5.27 10.16
CA LYS A 186 21.97 -6.64 10.68
C LYS A 186 20.56 -7.09 11.04
N ASP A 187 19.71 -6.16 11.46
CA ASP A 187 18.37 -6.46 11.94
C ASP A 187 17.32 -5.44 11.45
N LYS A 188 16.08 -5.93 11.41
CA LYS A 188 14.90 -5.20 10.94
C LYS A 188 14.50 -4.06 11.88
N GLU A 189 14.75 -4.22 13.18
CA GLU A 189 14.46 -3.20 14.19
C GLU A 189 15.30 -1.94 13.95
N SER A 190 16.61 -2.10 13.75
CA SER A 190 17.52 -1.01 13.40
C SER A 190 17.07 -0.32 12.12
N LYS A 191 16.66 -1.07 11.08
CA LYS A 191 16.10 -0.48 9.85
C LYS A 191 14.87 0.37 10.15
N GLN A 192 13.95 -0.14 10.97
CA GLN A 192 12.72 0.58 11.31
C GLN A 192 13.02 1.87 12.10
N VAL A 193 13.97 1.83 13.04
CA VAL A 193 14.43 3.01 13.79
C VAL A 193 15.02 4.04 12.85
N VAL A 194 15.93 3.63 11.95
CA VAL A 194 16.54 4.53 10.94
C VAL A 194 15.47 5.18 10.07
N LEU A 195 14.53 4.41 9.53
CA LEU A 195 13.48 4.93 8.65
C LEU A 195 12.47 5.85 9.36
N THR A 196 12.21 5.60 10.64
CA THR A 196 11.27 6.40 11.42
C THR A 196 11.88 7.75 11.80
N LYS A 197 13.13 7.73 12.27
CA LYS A 197 13.86 8.91 12.73
C LYS A 197 14.56 9.68 11.62
N SER A 198 14.67 9.14 10.41
CA SER A 198 15.34 9.82 9.28
C SER A 198 14.74 11.18 8.95
N ARG A 199 13.46 11.41 9.28
CA ARG A 199 12.78 12.70 9.12
C ARG A 199 13.37 13.79 10.03
N ASP A 200 13.98 13.41 11.14
CA ASP A 200 14.58 14.34 12.09
C ASP A 200 15.93 14.86 11.61
N LEU A 201 16.61 14.15 10.68
CA LEU A 201 17.87 14.62 10.07
C LEU A 201 17.70 15.96 9.36
N GLY A 202 16.53 16.18 8.74
CA GLY A 202 16.21 17.44 8.07
C GLY A 202 16.12 18.65 9.01
N ARG A 203 16.04 18.42 10.33
CA ARG A 203 16.02 19.49 11.35
C ARG A 203 17.43 19.92 11.75
N THR A 204 18.43 19.07 11.55
CA THR A 204 19.83 19.37 11.85
C THR A 204 20.49 20.04 10.64
N THR A 205 21.23 21.11 10.87
CA THR A 205 21.92 21.86 9.79
C THR A 205 22.90 20.97 9.01
N GLN A 206 23.57 20.04 9.68
CA GLN A 206 24.55 19.12 9.09
C GLN A 206 23.94 18.13 8.09
N PHE A 207 22.68 17.72 8.28
CA PHE A 207 22.07 16.63 7.50
C PHE A 207 20.83 17.08 6.72
N LYS A 208 20.64 18.39 6.55
CA LYS A 208 19.46 18.99 5.92
C LYS A 208 19.14 18.45 4.52
N HIS A 209 20.17 18.09 3.76
CA HIS A 209 20.06 17.60 2.38
C HIS A 209 20.20 16.07 2.26
N ILE A 210 20.22 15.36 3.39
CA ILE A 210 20.34 13.91 3.42
C ILE A 210 18.96 13.28 3.57
N TYR A 211 18.65 12.32 2.70
CA TYR A 211 17.41 11.56 2.77
C TYR A 211 17.69 10.08 2.80
N ILE A 212 17.01 9.38 3.72
CA ILE A 212 17.08 7.93 3.87
C ILE A 212 15.77 7.32 3.44
N ASN A 213 15.83 6.39 2.48
CA ASN A 213 14.69 5.66 1.96
C ASN A 213 14.87 4.15 2.15
N GLN A 214 13.77 3.42 2.16
CA GLN A 214 13.80 1.97 2.11
C GLN A 214 14.31 1.50 0.74
N ASP A 215 15.21 0.52 0.71
CA ASP A 215 15.51 -0.20 -0.54
C ASP A 215 14.31 -1.07 -0.92
N ARG A 216 13.91 -0.96 -2.19
CA ARG A 216 12.70 -1.56 -2.75
C ARG A 216 13.04 -2.32 -4.01
N THR A 217 12.35 -3.41 -4.26
CA THR A 217 12.47 -4.17 -5.50
C THR A 217 11.95 -3.35 -6.69
N LEU A 218 12.20 -3.82 -7.91
CA LEU A 218 11.68 -3.14 -9.11
C LEU A 218 10.14 -3.12 -9.14
N SER A 219 9.50 -4.20 -8.70
CA SER A 219 8.04 -4.29 -8.66
C SER A 219 7.44 -3.32 -7.62
N GLU A 220 8.05 -3.24 -6.43
CA GLU A 220 7.63 -2.32 -5.37
C GLU A 220 7.80 -0.85 -5.79
N ARG A 221 8.90 -0.52 -6.47
CA ARG A 221 9.11 0.82 -7.03
C ARG A 221 8.07 1.17 -8.09
N ALA A 222 7.71 0.21 -8.95
CA ALA A 222 6.68 0.41 -9.96
C ALA A 222 5.31 0.64 -9.32
N LEU A 223 4.95 -0.17 -8.33
CA LEU A 223 3.71 -0.01 -7.56
C LEU A 223 3.66 1.36 -6.84
N GLU A 224 4.74 1.74 -6.16
CA GLU A 224 4.81 3.05 -5.50
C GLU A 224 4.67 4.21 -6.48
N ARG A 225 5.33 4.13 -7.64
CA ARG A 225 5.21 5.14 -8.69
C ARG A 225 3.76 5.28 -9.14
N HIS A 226 3.10 4.16 -9.43
CA HIS A 226 1.69 4.13 -9.82
C HIS A 226 0.78 4.74 -8.74
N LEU A 227 1.02 4.45 -7.46
CA LEU A 227 0.27 5.05 -6.35
C LEU A 227 0.47 6.57 -6.27
N ARG A 228 1.70 7.06 -6.47
CA ARG A 228 2.01 8.50 -6.47
C ARG A 228 1.36 9.21 -7.67
N GLU A 229 1.37 8.61 -8.85
CA GLU A 229 0.71 9.11 -10.05
C GLU A 229 -0.81 9.17 -9.86
N THR A 230 -1.40 8.08 -9.38
CA THR A 230 -2.84 8.01 -9.05
C THR A 230 -3.22 9.08 -8.03
N LYS A 231 -2.43 9.24 -6.96
CA LYS A 231 -2.63 10.29 -5.96
C LYS A 231 -2.58 11.68 -6.58
N LYS A 232 -1.58 11.95 -7.42
CA LYS A 232 -1.40 13.24 -8.11
C LYS A 232 -2.59 13.52 -9.03
N GLN A 233 -3.02 12.54 -9.82
CA GLN A 233 -4.18 12.64 -10.71
C GLN A 233 -5.46 12.95 -9.92
N ARG A 234 -5.76 12.17 -8.89
CA ARG A 234 -6.96 12.40 -8.06
C ARG A 234 -6.93 13.74 -7.33
N ASN A 235 -5.78 14.17 -6.83
CA ASN A 235 -5.65 15.49 -6.20
C ASN A 235 -5.78 16.64 -7.20
N SER A 236 -5.33 16.46 -8.45
CA SER A 236 -5.50 17.49 -9.49
C SER A 236 -6.96 17.74 -9.86
N GLN A 237 -7.85 16.78 -9.60
CA GLN A 237 -9.29 16.90 -9.84
C GLN A 237 -10.07 17.50 -8.66
N LEU A 238 -9.41 17.84 -7.56
CA LEU A 238 -10.08 18.42 -6.40
C LEU A 238 -10.38 19.91 -6.64
N PRO A 239 -11.52 20.41 -6.13
CA PRO A 239 -12.03 21.75 -6.48
C PRO A 239 -11.27 22.88 -5.80
N GLU A 240 -10.84 22.69 -4.56
CA GLU A 240 -10.20 23.74 -3.77
C GLU A 240 -8.68 23.62 -3.83
N GLU A 241 -8.00 24.76 -3.80
CA GLU A 241 -6.54 24.86 -3.78
C GLU A 241 -6.11 25.89 -2.75
N ILE A 242 -5.14 25.52 -1.89
CA ILE A 242 -4.49 26.43 -0.96
C ILE A 242 -2.98 26.35 -1.17
N THR A 243 -2.32 27.50 -1.24
CA THR A 243 -0.86 27.57 -1.32
C THR A 243 -0.33 28.13 0.00
N GLU A 244 0.29 27.26 0.81
CA GLU A 244 0.94 27.63 2.07
C GLU A 244 2.44 27.35 1.95
N ASN A 245 3.28 28.34 2.27
CA ASN A 245 4.75 28.22 2.26
C ASN A 245 5.33 27.70 0.93
N GLY A 246 4.75 28.11 -0.20
CA GLY A 246 5.16 27.65 -1.54
C GLY A 246 4.75 26.22 -1.88
N VAL A 247 3.94 25.57 -1.03
CA VAL A 247 3.37 24.24 -1.28
C VAL A 247 1.88 24.38 -1.59
N THR A 248 1.53 24.05 -2.82
CA THR A 248 0.14 24.00 -3.29
C THR A 248 -0.51 22.67 -2.90
N LEU A 249 -1.56 22.74 -2.10
CA LEU A 249 -2.38 21.61 -1.69
C LEU A 249 -3.79 21.74 -2.25
N ARG A 250 -4.28 20.71 -2.92
CA ARG A 250 -5.68 20.62 -3.35
C ARG A 250 -6.50 19.71 -2.44
N TYR A 251 -7.75 20.09 -2.17
CA TYR A 251 -8.64 19.39 -1.24
C TYR A 251 -10.12 19.53 -1.64
N LYS A 252 -10.98 18.73 -1.03
CA LYS A 252 -12.44 18.93 -0.99
C LYS A 252 -12.86 19.27 0.43
N ILE A 253 -13.97 19.97 0.58
CA ILE A 253 -14.60 20.22 1.89
C ILE A 253 -15.77 19.28 2.05
N GLU A 254 -15.81 18.53 3.14
CA GLU A 254 -16.91 17.63 3.49
C GLU A 254 -17.14 17.72 5.01
N ASN A 255 -18.37 18.06 5.42
CA ASN A 255 -18.73 18.33 6.81
C ASN A 255 -17.86 19.43 7.48
N GLY A 256 -17.52 20.48 6.73
CA GLY A 256 -16.65 21.56 7.21
C GLY A 256 -15.18 21.18 7.37
N LYS A 257 -14.79 19.95 7.03
CA LYS A 257 -13.42 19.43 7.14
C LYS A 257 -12.77 19.29 5.76
N ARG A 258 -11.46 19.55 5.67
CA ARG A 258 -10.69 19.48 4.42
C ARG A 258 -10.10 18.08 4.23
N TRP A 259 -10.42 17.48 3.08
CA TRP A 259 -10.00 16.13 2.70
C TRP A 259 -9.19 16.14 1.42
N PHE A 260 -8.12 15.36 1.38
CA PHE A 260 -7.30 15.18 0.18
C PHE A 260 -6.93 13.70 -0.01
N TRP A 261 -6.48 13.31 -1.19
CA TRP A 261 -5.99 11.94 -1.41
C TRP A 261 -4.56 11.78 -0.88
N GLY A 262 -4.39 10.81 0.02
CA GLY A 262 -3.11 10.40 0.57
C GLY A 262 -2.83 8.92 0.33
N ILE A 263 -1.59 8.50 0.58
CA ILE A 263 -1.20 7.08 0.52
C ILE A 263 -1.10 6.55 1.96
N ARG A 264 -1.85 5.50 2.27
CA ARG A 264 -1.84 4.79 3.57
C ARG A 264 -1.90 3.28 3.32
N ASN A 265 -1.06 2.52 4.00
CA ASN A 265 -1.04 1.05 3.92
C ASN A 265 -1.07 0.50 2.48
N GLY A 266 -0.32 1.13 1.57
CA GLY A 266 -0.26 0.72 0.15
C GLY A 266 -1.43 1.16 -0.71
N ASN A 267 -2.39 1.94 -0.20
CA ASN A 267 -3.59 2.36 -0.91
C ASN A 267 -3.76 3.87 -0.96
N VAL A 268 -4.44 4.37 -2.00
CA VAL A 268 -4.82 5.77 -2.13
C VAL A 268 -6.18 5.99 -1.47
N VAL A 269 -6.19 6.72 -0.35
CA VAL A 269 -7.36 6.91 0.51
C VAL A 269 -7.58 8.39 0.81
N TRP A 270 -8.79 8.76 1.23
CA TRP A 270 -9.06 10.08 1.78
C TRP A 270 -8.33 10.29 3.10
N VAL A 271 -7.68 11.44 3.22
CA VAL A 271 -6.93 11.84 4.40
C VAL A 271 -7.38 13.22 4.83
N LEU A 272 -7.67 13.34 6.12
CA LEU A 272 -8.02 14.59 6.77
C LEU A 272 -6.82 15.52 6.89
N HIS A 273 -7.01 16.80 6.58
CA HIS A 273 -6.02 17.86 6.73
C HIS A 273 -5.53 17.95 8.18
N LYS A 274 -4.24 18.27 8.38
CA LYS A 274 -3.61 18.26 9.70
C LYS A 274 -4.33 19.17 10.70
N ASP A 275 -4.69 20.39 10.30
CA ASP A 275 -5.32 21.36 11.22
C ASP A 275 -6.78 21.02 11.55
N ASP A 276 -7.38 20.05 10.84
CA ASP A 276 -8.77 19.64 11.05
C ASP A 276 -8.87 18.34 11.88
N ARG A 277 -7.72 17.79 12.32
CA ARG A 277 -7.62 16.58 13.14
C ARG A 277 -7.84 16.83 14.62
N ASP A 278 -7.41 18.01 15.08
CA ASP A 278 -7.41 18.38 16.50
C ASP A 278 -8.64 19.24 16.88
N ASN A 279 -9.53 19.48 15.92
CA ASN A 279 -10.83 20.16 16.05
C ASN A 279 -11.99 19.18 15.81
#